data_AF-X1ASZ4-F1
#
_entry.id   AF-X1ASZ4-F1
#
_cell.length_a   1.000
_cell.length_b   1.000
_cell.length_c   1.000
_cell.angle_alpha   90.00
_cell.angle_beta   90.00
_cell.angle_gamma   90.00
#
_symmetry.space_group_name_H-M   'P 1'
#
loop_
_entity.id
_entity.type
_entity.pdbx_description
1 polymer ?
#
loop_
_entity_poly.entity_id
_entity_poly.type
_entity_poly.pdbx_seq_one_letter_code
_entity_poly.pdbx_strand_id
1 'polypeptide(L)'
;MLRRWERLFLAATECVQAREFFNQAVDTKDPATPTDVLAQRESALRIFYADDVTGEVYHVSLPGPDWDTIDLLPNTDLADLTDTPMDNIVTALEANGLSPVGNAITVLRAVQVGRNN
;
A
#
# COMPACT_ATOMS: atom_id res chain seq x y z
N MET A 1 33.39 30.12 -55.68
CA MET A 1 32.02 29.68 -55.30
C MET A 1 31.93 28.17 -55.49
N LEU A 2 31.97 27.38 -54.41
CA LEU A 2 31.73 25.93 -54.37
C LEU A 2 30.80 25.65 -53.17
N ARG A 3 29.81 24.76 -53.38
CA ARG A 3 28.55 24.71 -52.64
C ARG A 3 28.62 23.90 -51.33
N ARG A 4 27.88 24.37 -50.34
CA ARG A 4 27.78 23.98 -48.90
C ARG A 4 27.12 22.61 -48.62
N TRP A 5 27.28 21.58 -49.45
CA TRP A 5 26.38 20.39 -49.44
C TRP A 5 27.01 19.03 -49.10
N GLU A 6 28.29 18.93 -48.71
CA GLU A 6 28.94 17.62 -48.43
C GLU A 6 29.00 17.21 -46.95
N ARG A 7 28.25 17.85 -46.04
CA ARG A 7 28.22 17.47 -44.60
C ARG A 7 26.95 16.72 -44.19
N LEU A 8 26.51 15.74 -44.99
CA LEU A 8 25.34 14.93 -44.66
C LEU A 8 25.63 13.45 -44.93
N PHE A 9 26.61 12.85 -44.25
CA PHE A 9 26.77 11.39 -44.34
C PHE A 9 27.32 10.68 -43.09
N LEU A 10 27.24 11.28 -41.89
CA LEU A 10 27.63 10.60 -40.64
C LEU A 10 26.77 11.01 -39.44
N ALA A 11 25.46 10.77 -39.51
CA ALA A 11 24.60 10.86 -38.33
C ALA A 11 23.55 9.74 -38.28
N ALA A 12 23.90 8.56 -38.79
CA ALA A 12 23.19 7.32 -38.47
C ALA A 12 23.99 6.57 -37.38
N THR A 13 24.26 7.25 -36.26
CA THR A 13 24.79 6.60 -35.06
C THR A 13 23.61 5.97 -34.33
N GLU A 14 23.44 4.68 -34.58
CA GLU A 14 23.07 3.64 -33.61
C GLU A 14 21.95 3.99 -32.61
N CYS A 15 20.74 3.48 -32.87
CA CYS A 15 19.82 3.14 -31.80
C CYS A 15 20.41 1.93 -31.05
N VAL A 16 21.33 2.18 -30.12
CA VAL A 16 21.71 1.16 -29.13
C VAL A 16 20.53 1.07 -28.17
N GLN A 17 19.65 0.11 -28.41
CA GLN A 17 18.63 -0.30 -27.45
C GLN A 17 19.38 -0.74 -26.19
N ALA A 18 19.41 0.13 -25.17
CA ALA A 18 19.93 -0.25 -23.86
C ALA A 18 19.06 -1.42 -23.37
N ARG A 19 19.62 -2.64 -23.37
CA ARG A 19 18.99 -3.77 -22.72
C ARG A 19 19.15 -3.55 -21.23
N GLU A 20 18.17 -2.92 -20.62
CA GLU A 20 18.09 -2.78 -19.18
C GLU A 20 18.05 -4.19 -18.57
N PHE A 21 19.15 -4.58 -17.92
CA PHE A 21 19.21 -5.83 -17.18
C PHE A 21 18.73 -5.53 -15.76
N PHE A 22 17.53 -5.98 -15.42
CA PHE A 22 17.04 -5.93 -14.05
C PHE A 22 17.82 -6.95 -13.21
N ASN A 23 18.82 -6.47 -12.49
CA ASN A 23 19.56 -7.27 -11.52
C ASN A 23 18.90 -7.09 -10.14
N GLN A 24 18.00 -8.00 -9.79
CA GLN A 24 17.47 -8.07 -8.44
C GLN A 24 18.45 -8.81 -7.55
N ALA A 25 19.19 -8.09 -6.72
CA ALA A 25 19.87 -8.69 -5.58
C ALA A 25 18.78 -9.10 -4.57
N VAL A 26 18.41 -10.38 -4.57
CA VAL A 26 17.55 -10.95 -3.53
C VAL A 26 18.39 -11.02 -2.26
N ASP A 27 18.17 -10.08 -1.36
CA ASP A 27 18.76 -10.09 -0.03
C ASP A 27 18.09 -11.19 0.80
N THR A 28 18.68 -12.39 0.79
CA THR A 28 18.21 -13.54 1.57
C THR A 28 18.59 -13.40 3.04
N LYS A 29 18.20 -12.30 3.69
CA LYS A 29 18.28 -12.22 5.15
C LYS A 29 17.26 -13.21 5.72
N ASP A 30 17.80 -14.29 6.28
CA ASP A 30 17.10 -15.41 6.93
C ASP A 30 16.24 -16.30 6.00
N PRO A 31 16.64 -17.55 5.70
CA PRO A 31 15.85 -18.50 4.92
C PRO A 31 14.71 -19.15 5.72
N ALA A 32 14.52 -18.79 7.00
CA ALA A 32 13.37 -19.24 7.76
C ALA A 32 12.09 -18.69 7.12
N THR A 33 11.44 -19.53 6.31
CA THR A 33 10.07 -19.27 5.86
C THR A 33 9.20 -19.09 7.11
N PRO A 34 8.34 -18.05 7.16
CA PRO A 34 7.43 -17.88 8.27
C PRO A 34 6.67 -19.18 8.54
N THR A 35 6.76 -19.69 9.77
CA THR A 35 6.09 -20.93 10.19
C THR A 35 4.58 -20.76 10.32
N ASP A 36 4.14 -19.53 10.47
CA ASP A 36 2.74 -19.17 10.49
C ASP A 36 2.16 -19.18 9.07
N VAL A 37 1.10 -19.95 8.89
CA VAL A 37 0.37 -20.10 7.62
C VAL A 37 -0.28 -18.77 7.19
N LEU A 38 -0.55 -17.86 8.14
CA LEU A 38 -1.08 -16.52 7.88
C LEU A 38 0.02 -15.53 7.47
N ALA A 39 1.27 -15.75 7.87
CA ALA A 39 2.40 -14.89 7.50
C ALA A 39 2.78 -14.97 6.00
N GLN A 40 2.28 -15.97 5.25
CA GLN A 40 2.41 -16.04 3.79
C GLN A 40 1.24 -15.40 3.03
N ARG A 41 0.16 -15.03 3.72
CA ARG A 41 -1.00 -14.38 3.11
C ARG A 41 -0.85 -12.87 3.31
N GLU A 42 -0.46 -12.16 2.24
CA GLU A 42 -0.57 -10.69 2.14
C GLU A 42 -2.03 -10.29 2.37
N SER A 43 -2.40 -10.19 3.63
CA SER A 43 -3.68 -9.75 4.13
C SER A 43 -3.45 -8.36 4.70
N ALA A 44 -4.44 -7.50 4.52
CA ALA A 44 -4.38 -6.13 4.96
C ALA A 44 -5.64 -5.83 5.77
N LEU A 45 -5.49 -4.99 6.79
CA LEU A 45 -6.63 -4.39 7.46
C LEU A 45 -6.92 -3.07 6.76
N ARG A 46 -8.06 -2.98 6.09
CA ARG A 46 -8.50 -1.74 5.44
C ARG A 46 -9.48 -0.99 6.33
N ILE A 47 -9.05 0.17 6.80
CA ILE A 47 -9.81 1.04 7.68
C ILE A 47 -10.43 2.14 6.83
N PHE A 48 -11.76 2.25 6.87
CA PHE A 48 -12.52 3.29 6.21
C PHE A 48 -12.84 4.39 7.21
N TYR A 49 -12.60 5.63 6.81
CA TYR A 49 -12.86 6.81 7.62
C TYR A 49 -13.57 7.88 6.80
N ALA A 50 -14.34 8.73 7.46
CA ALA A 50 -14.97 9.90 6.87
C ALA A 50 -14.26 11.18 7.32
N ASP A 51 -14.23 12.16 6.43
CA ASP A 51 -13.92 13.54 6.79
C ASP A 51 -15.13 14.18 7.48
N ASP A 52 -14.93 14.78 8.65
CA ASP A 52 -16.02 15.32 9.48
C ASP A 52 -16.69 16.58 8.91
N VAL A 53 -16.03 17.26 7.96
CA VAL A 53 -16.50 18.52 7.36
C VAL A 53 -17.10 18.27 5.97
N THR A 54 -16.41 17.52 5.13
CA THR A 54 -16.83 17.25 3.75
C THR A 54 -17.75 16.03 3.64
N GLY A 55 -17.69 15.11 4.62
CA GLY A 55 -18.42 13.84 4.59
C GLY A 55 -17.87 12.84 3.57
N GLU A 56 -16.75 13.14 2.92
CA GLU A 56 -16.14 12.22 1.96
C GLU A 56 -15.49 11.04 2.69
N VAL A 57 -15.64 9.84 2.10
CA VAL A 57 -15.15 8.60 2.67
C VAL A 57 -13.85 8.19 1.99
N TYR A 58 -12.84 7.93 2.81
CA TYR A 58 -11.52 7.50 2.40
C TYR A 58 -11.15 6.18 3.08
N HIS A 59 -10.00 5.63 2.72
CA HIS A 59 -9.50 4.43 3.36
C HIS A 59 -7.97 4.46 3.50
N VAL A 60 -7.48 3.79 4.53
CA VAL A 60 -6.07 3.46 4.72
C VAL A 60 -5.95 1.94 4.89
N SER A 61 -4.91 1.35 4.32
CA SER A 61 -4.67 -0.09 4.44
C SER A 61 -3.41 -0.33 5.27
N LEU A 62 -3.55 -1.05 6.39
CA LEU A 62 -2.45 -1.52 7.20
C LEU A 62 -2.01 -2.89 6.68
N PRO A 63 -0.81 -3.03 6.10
CA PRO A 63 -0.33 -4.30 5.57
C PRO A 63 0.10 -5.24 6.69
N GLY A 64 -0.22 -6.54 6.56
CA GLY A 64 0.22 -7.58 7.50
C GLY A 64 -0.20 -7.35 8.95
N PRO A 65 -1.48 -7.08 9.23
CA PRO A 65 -1.95 -6.99 10.60
C PRO A 65 -1.84 -8.36 11.29
N ASP A 66 -1.60 -8.34 12.60
CA ASP A 66 -1.58 -9.55 13.42
C ASP A 66 -3.01 -10.02 13.68
N TRP A 67 -3.42 -11.08 12.98
CA TRP A 67 -4.76 -11.66 13.05
C TRP A 67 -5.00 -12.52 14.30
N ASP A 68 -3.95 -12.88 15.04
CA ASP A 68 -4.12 -13.54 16.34
C ASP A 68 -4.50 -12.51 17.42
N THR A 69 -4.25 -11.22 17.17
CA THR A 69 -4.53 -10.12 18.10
C THR A 69 -5.83 -9.38 17.77
N ILE A 70 -6.22 -9.26 16.50
CA ILE A 70 -7.41 -8.50 16.09
C ILE A 70 -8.61 -9.44 15.92
N ASP A 71 -9.64 -9.24 16.74
CA ASP A 71 -10.90 -9.99 16.63
C ASP A 71 -11.77 -9.51 15.46
N LEU A 72 -12.38 -10.47 14.76
CA LEU A 72 -13.38 -10.23 13.72
C LEU A 72 -14.79 -10.52 14.25
N LEU A 73 -15.75 -9.72 13.80
CA LEU A 73 -17.16 -9.94 14.12
C LEU A 73 -17.62 -11.31 13.57
N PRO A 74 -18.41 -12.09 14.34
CA PRO A 74 -18.76 -13.46 13.98
C PRO A 74 -19.42 -13.58 12.60
N ASN A 75 -18.89 -14.47 11.76
CA ASN A 75 -19.35 -14.71 10.38
C ASN A 75 -19.24 -13.50 9.44
N THR A 76 -18.32 -12.57 9.70
CA THR A 76 -18.07 -11.42 8.83
C THR A 76 -16.57 -11.16 8.67
N ASP A 77 -16.19 -10.40 7.63
CA ASP A 77 -14.81 -9.93 7.43
C ASP A 77 -14.57 -8.56 8.10
N LEU A 78 -15.45 -8.14 9.03
CA LEU A 78 -15.34 -6.87 9.72
C LEU A 78 -14.57 -7.05 11.02
N ALA A 79 -13.57 -6.21 11.25
CA ALA A 79 -12.92 -6.16 12.55
C ALA A 79 -13.85 -5.53 13.58
N ASP A 80 -13.85 -6.06 14.80
CA ASP A 80 -14.60 -5.47 15.90
C ASP A 80 -13.91 -4.18 16.35
N LEU A 81 -14.56 -3.03 16.13
CA LEU A 81 -14.01 -1.73 16.52
C LEU A 81 -14.00 -1.51 18.03
N THR A 82 -14.75 -2.33 18.78
CA THR A 82 -14.82 -2.25 20.25
C THR A 82 -13.74 -3.09 20.93
N ASP A 83 -13.04 -3.93 20.16
CA ASP A 83 -11.93 -4.71 20.67
C ASP A 83 -10.74 -3.80 21.01
N THR A 84 -10.05 -4.10 22.10
CA THR A 84 -8.99 -3.23 22.67
C THR A 84 -7.88 -2.87 21.67
N PRO A 85 -7.29 -3.80 20.90
CA PRO A 85 -6.30 -3.44 19.89
C PRO A 85 -6.86 -2.54 18.78
N MET A 86 -8.10 -2.76 18.34
CA MET A 86 -8.73 -1.91 17.33
C MET A 86 -9.08 -0.53 17.87
N ASP A 87 -9.63 -0.43 19.08
CA ASP A 87 -9.96 0.84 19.75
C ASP A 87 -8.72 1.73 19.91
N ASN A 88 -7.55 1.14 20.23
CA ASN A 88 -6.29 1.86 20.28
C ASN A 88 -5.86 2.42 18.91
N ILE A 89 -6.05 1.64 17.83
CA ILE A 89 -5.75 2.08 16.46
C ILE A 89 -6.70 3.19 16.03
N VAL A 90 -8.00 3.05 16.32
CA VAL A 90 -9.03 4.05 16.03
C VAL A 90 -8.71 5.34 16.76
N THR A 91 -8.47 5.29 18.08
CA THR A 91 -8.10 6.45 18.88
C THR A 91 -6.86 7.15 18.35
N ALA A 92 -5.82 6.39 17.95
CA ALA A 92 -4.61 6.96 17.38
C ALA A 92 -4.87 7.62 16.01
N LEU A 93 -5.71 7.03 15.16
CA LEU A 93 -6.09 7.58 13.86
C LEU A 93 -6.95 8.83 14.00
N GLU A 94 -7.93 8.86 14.90
CA GLU A 94 -8.79 10.02 15.09
C GLU A 94 -8.06 11.18 15.79
N ALA A 95 -7.07 10.87 16.64
CA ALA A 95 -6.27 11.89 17.31
C ALA A 95 -5.21 12.55 16.41
N ASN A 96 -4.66 11.81 15.44
CA ASN A 96 -3.49 12.26 14.65
C ASN A 96 -3.73 12.28 13.13
N GLY A 97 -4.69 11.51 12.65
CA GLY A 97 -5.02 11.40 11.24
C GLY A 97 -5.79 12.61 10.75
N LEU A 98 -5.44 13.05 9.54
CA LEU A 98 -6.14 14.13 8.85
C LEU A 98 -6.60 13.63 7.49
N SER A 99 -7.72 14.16 7.02
CA SER A 99 -8.16 13.94 5.64
C SER A 99 -7.20 14.60 4.65
N PRO A 100 -7.27 14.30 3.34
CA PRO A 100 -6.43 14.94 2.33
C PRO A 100 -6.53 16.47 2.27
N VAL A 101 -7.62 17.03 2.80
CA VAL A 101 -7.87 18.48 2.90
C VAL A 101 -7.54 19.05 4.28
N GLY A 102 -7.04 18.23 5.20
CA GLY A 102 -6.54 18.66 6.52
C GLY A 102 -7.58 18.70 7.64
N ASN A 103 -8.75 18.07 7.46
CA ASN A 103 -9.78 18.02 8.50
C ASN A 103 -9.61 16.80 9.41
N ALA A 104 -10.24 16.86 10.58
CA ALA A 104 -10.41 15.70 11.46
C ALA A 104 -11.20 14.58 10.75
N ILE A 105 -10.95 13.36 11.19
CA ILE A 105 -11.52 12.14 10.62
C ILE A 105 -12.23 11.33 11.69
N THR A 106 -13.28 10.64 11.28
CA THR A 106 -13.98 9.64 12.09
C THR A 106 -13.89 8.27 11.42
N VAL A 107 -13.49 7.23 12.17
CA VAL A 107 -13.42 5.86 11.64
C VAL A 107 -14.82 5.26 11.57
N LEU A 108 -15.14 4.64 10.43
CA LEU A 108 -16.46 4.06 10.18
C LEU A 108 -16.48 2.54 10.32
N ARG A 109 -15.47 1.87 9.75
CA ARG A 109 -15.35 0.41 9.76
C ARG A 109 -13.94 -0.02 9.41
N ALA A 110 -13.55 -1.20 9.85
CA ALA A 110 -12.32 -1.87 9.45
C ALA A 110 -12.64 -3.25 8.88
N VAL A 111 -11.97 -3.62 7.79
CA VAL A 111 -12.27 -4.82 7.00
C VAL A 111 -10.99 -5.63 6.79
N GLN A 112 -11.07 -6.95 7.00
CA GLN A 112 -10.03 -7.87 6.57
C GLN A 112 -10.05 -8.01 5.04
N VAL A 113 -8.94 -7.69 4.41
CA VAL A 113 -8.76 -7.73 2.95
C VAL A 113 -7.70 -8.78 2.62
N GLY A 114 -8.08 -9.80 1.86
CA GLY A 114 -7.12 -10.75 1.28
C GLY A 114 -6.49 -10.24 -0.02
N ARG A 115 -5.46 -10.94 -0.53
CA ARG A 115 -4.66 -10.58 -1.72
C ARG A 115 -5.47 -10.30 -3.02
N ASN A 116 -6.70 -10.80 -3.14
CA ASN A 116 -7.53 -10.71 -4.35
C ASN A 116 -8.84 -9.91 -4.16
N ASN A 117 -8.88 -8.98 -3.21
CA ASN A 117 -10.08 -8.18 -2.92
C ASN A 117 -10.00 -6.77 -3.54
#